data_AF-A0A8I0TT71-F1
#
_entry.id   AF-A0A8I0TT71-F1
#
_cell.length_a   1.000
_cell.length_b   1.000
_cell.length_c   1.000
_cell.angle_alpha   90.00
_cell.angle_beta   90.00
_cell.angle_gamma   90.00
#
_symmetry.space_group_name_H-M   'P 1'
#
loop_
_entity.id
_entity.type
_entity.pdbx_description
1 polymer ?
#
loop_
_entity_poly.entity_id
_entity_poly.type
_entity_poly.pdbx_seq_one_letter_code
_entity_poly.pdbx_strand_id
1 'polypeptide(L)'
;MGTVEDGADDAGTGRLLREALADAAYDITPQAVPLSAIERDGRVVRRRRRAAALSAGCGLLLLPFAVVLALRPGGPPATVQPMAPPTPAVSASPTPARIAGPYAGQTRVVEPGERVDVGKGTQIWLTAEGKHAYEPVMSDLVEFQNLLDEDIDRSRPGAAMQEAASGNDYALLSGLYFGTRTPAAGVRLELRDGRTLDGTVLRLAGTKEWGAWYVLTHREEGTPHAERLRSLTEKVTVYDKEGTVLVSRTFDD
;
A
#
# COMPACT_ATOMS: atom_id res chain seq x y z
N MET A 1 -33.45 28.77 -45.31
CA MET A 1 -32.22 29.57 -45.46
C MET A 1 -31.75 29.86 -44.05
N GLY A 2 -30.89 29.00 -43.53
CA GLY A 2 -30.49 28.98 -42.11
C GLY A 2 -29.00 29.21 -41.97
N THR A 3 -28.68 29.99 -40.92
CA THR A 3 -27.54 29.91 -39.98
C THR A 3 -26.11 29.92 -40.53
N VAL A 4 -25.29 30.87 -40.08
CA VAL A 4 -24.17 30.66 -39.11
C VAL A 4 -23.49 32.02 -38.87
N GLU A 5 -23.76 32.66 -37.73
CA GLU A 5 -22.96 33.76 -37.16
C GLU A 5 -22.86 33.54 -35.64
N ASP A 6 -22.18 32.47 -35.22
CA ASP A 6 -22.04 32.13 -33.78
C ASP A 6 -20.59 31.73 -33.41
N GLY A 7 -19.62 31.92 -34.33
CA GLY A 7 -18.23 31.48 -34.15
C GLY A 7 -17.22 32.60 -33.86
N ALA A 8 -17.60 33.86 -34.03
CA ALA A 8 -16.69 34.99 -33.89
C ALA A 8 -16.65 35.57 -32.45
N ASP A 9 -17.76 35.48 -31.72
CA ASP A 9 -17.90 36.06 -30.37
C ASP A 9 -17.20 35.22 -29.28
N ASP A 10 -17.10 33.90 -29.47
CA ASP A 10 -16.50 32.97 -28.49
C ASP A 10 -14.96 33.12 -28.39
N ALA A 11 -14.29 33.31 -29.53
CA ALA A 11 -12.84 33.50 -29.59
C ALA A 11 -12.39 34.83 -28.95
N GLY A 12 -13.21 35.88 -29.08
CA GLY A 12 -12.98 37.18 -28.44
C GLY A 12 -13.15 37.12 -26.93
N THR A 13 -14.20 36.42 -26.47
CA THR A 13 -14.50 36.23 -25.05
C THR A 13 -13.39 35.46 -24.34
N GLY A 14 -12.89 34.38 -24.94
CA GLY A 14 -11.79 33.59 -24.37
C GLY A 14 -10.45 34.34 -24.29
N ARG A 15 -10.24 35.36 -25.12
CA ARG A 15 -9.06 36.23 -25.05
C ARG A 15 -9.19 37.25 -23.91
N LEU A 16 -10.35 37.90 -23.79
CA LEU A 16 -10.63 38.86 -22.72
C LEU A 16 -10.58 38.20 -21.34
N LEU A 17 -11.07 36.96 -21.21
CA LEU A 17 -10.99 36.21 -19.95
C LEU A 17 -9.55 35.89 -19.54
N ARG A 18 -8.70 35.54 -20.51
CA ARG A 18 -7.26 35.28 -20.26
C ARG A 18 -6.50 36.55 -19.88
N GLU A 19 -6.80 37.67 -20.52
CA GLU A 19 -6.20 38.96 -20.19
C GLU A 19 -6.63 39.41 -18.77
N ALA A 20 -7.91 39.28 -18.43
CA ALA A 20 -8.42 39.60 -17.08
C ALA A 20 -7.85 38.70 -15.98
N LEU A 21 -7.70 37.39 -16.23
CA LEU A 21 -7.08 36.46 -15.27
C LEU A 21 -5.58 36.71 -15.11
N ALA A 22 -4.88 37.06 -16.19
CA ALA A 22 -3.46 37.41 -16.14
C ALA A 22 -3.24 38.70 -15.35
N ASP A 23 -4.08 39.71 -15.56
CA ASP A 23 -4.05 40.98 -14.82
C ASP A 23 -4.31 40.75 -13.32
N ALA A 24 -5.34 39.98 -12.97
CA ALA A 24 -5.64 39.62 -11.59
C ALA A 24 -4.53 38.80 -10.91
N ALA A 25 -3.76 38.00 -11.66
CA ALA A 25 -2.64 37.24 -11.13
C ALA A 25 -1.42 38.12 -10.78
N TYR A 26 -1.25 39.27 -11.45
CA TYR A 26 -0.17 40.22 -11.14
C TYR A 26 -0.39 40.97 -9.82
N ASP A 27 -1.64 41.08 -9.37
CA ASP A 27 -1.99 41.69 -8.07
C ASP A 27 -1.81 40.72 -6.88
N ILE A 28 -1.61 39.43 -7.13
CA ILE A 28 -1.36 38.44 -6.09
C ILE A 28 0.13 38.46 -5.74
N THR A 29 0.49 39.18 -4.67
CA THR A 29 1.82 39.06 -4.08
C THR A 29 1.90 37.75 -3.26
N PRO A 30 2.71 36.75 -3.65
CA PRO A 30 2.82 35.52 -2.88
C PRO A 30 3.40 35.84 -1.50
N GLN A 31 2.73 35.38 -0.45
CA GLN A 31 3.28 35.52 0.90
C GLN A 31 4.57 34.69 1.02
N ALA A 32 5.61 35.31 1.58
CA ALA A 32 6.90 34.66 1.78
C ALA A 32 6.72 33.42 2.68
N VAL A 33 6.97 32.23 2.12
CA VAL A 33 6.86 30.96 2.84
C VAL A 33 7.88 30.95 4.00
N PRO A 34 7.47 30.72 5.25
CA PRO A 34 8.36 30.78 6.40
C PRO A 34 9.21 29.50 6.54
N LEU A 35 10.13 29.29 5.59
CA LEU A 35 11.00 28.11 5.53
C LEU A 35 11.80 27.90 6.83
N SER A 36 12.23 28.98 7.47
CA SER A 36 12.96 28.90 8.74
C SER A 36 12.12 28.37 9.92
N ALA A 37 10.79 28.54 9.89
CA ALA A 37 9.90 27.99 10.90
C ALA A 37 9.75 26.47 10.70
N ILE A 38 9.51 26.06 9.45
CA ILE A 38 9.39 24.65 9.05
C ILE A 38 10.69 23.88 9.38
N GLU A 39 11.86 24.45 9.11
CA GLU A 39 13.14 23.84 9.44
C GLU A 39 13.39 23.70 10.94
N ARG A 40 12.91 24.64 11.77
CA ARG A 40 13.04 24.54 13.24
C ARG A 40 12.16 23.43 13.78
N ASP A 41 10.93 23.33 13.30
CA ASP A 41 9.98 22.29 13.74
C ASP A 41 10.49 20.90 13.37
N GLY A 42 11.02 20.73 12.15
CA GLY A 42 11.66 19.47 11.74
C GLY A 42 12.86 19.08 12.60
N ARG A 43 13.68 20.05 13.02
CA ARG A 43 14.83 19.80 13.91
C ARG A 43 14.42 19.39 15.32
N VAL A 44 13.36 19.96 15.87
CA VAL A 44 12.84 19.60 17.20
C VAL A 44 12.29 18.17 17.19
N VAL A 45 11.51 17.80 16.17
CA VAL A 45 10.98 16.44 16.01
C VAL A 45 12.11 15.42 15.89
N ARG A 46 13.15 15.71 15.08
CA ARG A 46 14.30 14.82 14.90
C ARG A 46 15.12 14.62 16.19
N ARG A 47 15.26 15.65 17.02
CA ARG A 47 15.95 15.56 18.32
C ARG A 47 15.17 14.71 19.32
N ARG A 48 13.84 14.87 19.39
CA ARG A 48 12.97 14.05 20.27
C ARG A 48 13.05 12.56 19.92
N ARG A 49 13.07 12.21 18.63
CA ARG A 49 13.22 10.82 18.15
C ARG A 49 14.58 10.20 18.54
N ARG A 50 15.67 10.97 18.51
CA ARG A 50 17.01 10.50 18.92
C ARG A 50 17.14 10.28 20.43
N ALA A 51 16.43 11.07 21.25
CA ALA A 51 16.44 10.90 22.70
C ALA A 51 15.68 9.62 23.14
N ALA A 52 14.58 9.27 22.46
CA ALA A 52 13.84 8.04 22.73
C ALA A 52 14.68 6.77 22.48
N ALA A 53 15.51 6.77 21.44
CA ALA A 53 16.35 5.63 21.06
C ALA A 53 17.40 5.22 22.12
N LEU A 54 17.81 6.13 23.01
CA LEU A 54 18.81 5.84 24.05
C LEU A 54 18.23 5.17 25.31
N SER A 55 16.91 5.24 25.51
CA SER A 55 16.25 4.68 26.71
C SER A 55 15.91 3.19 26.61
N ALA A 56 15.86 2.62 25.40
CA ALA A 56 15.52 1.21 25.17
C ALA A 56 16.68 0.22 25.40
N GLY A 57 17.93 0.70 25.52
CA GLY A 57 19.12 -0.16 25.63
C GLY A 57 19.40 -0.73 27.03
N CYS A 58 18.96 -0.07 28.11
CA CYS A 58 19.33 -0.48 29.47
C CYS A 58 18.41 -1.56 30.09
N GLY A 59 17.22 -1.80 29.54
CA GLY A 59 16.28 -2.80 30.07
C GLY A 59 16.61 -4.25 29.70
N LEU A 60 17.45 -4.47 28.67
CA LEU A 60 17.67 -5.80 28.09
C LEU A 60 18.75 -6.65 28.78
N LEU A 61 19.50 -6.10 29.75
CA LEU A 61 20.63 -6.80 30.36
C LEU A 61 20.28 -7.67 31.58
N LEU A 62 19.04 -7.66 32.08
CA LEU A 62 18.65 -8.42 33.30
C LEU A 62 17.72 -9.62 33.05
N LEU A 63 17.29 -9.87 31.82
CA LEU A 63 16.37 -10.97 31.48
C LEU A 63 17.01 -12.36 31.18
N PRO A 64 18.32 -12.54 30.89
CA PRO A 64 18.79 -13.84 30.39
C PRO A 64 19.14 -14.87 31.50
N PHE A 65 18.99 -14.57 32.80
CA PHE A 65 19.44 -15.48 33.85
C PHE A 65 18.35 -16.44 34.39
N ALA A 66 17.06 -16.20 34.13
CA ALA A 66 15.98 -16.97 34.74
C ALA A 66 15.53 -18.23 33.95
N VAL A 67 15.90 -18.36 32.67
CA VAL A 67 15.32 -19.39 31.78
C VAL A 67 16.12 -20.70 31.76
N VAL A 68 17.37 -20.73 32.24
CA VAL A 68 18.27 -21.90 32.09
C VAL A 68 18.02 -23.03 33.11
N LEU A 69 17.20 -22.81 34.15
CA LEU A 69 17.02 -23.79 35.24
C LEU A 69 15.78 -24.69 35.15
N ALA A 70 14.90 -24.53 34.16
CA ALA A 70 13.54 -25.10 34.25
C ALA A 70 13.19 -26.28 33.31
N LEU A 71 14.07 -26.80 32.44
CA LEU A 71 13.68 -27.91 31.54
C LEU A 71 14.68 -29.07 31.48
N ARG A 72 14.43 -30.10 32.29
CA ARG A 72 14.63 -31.53 32.01
C ARG A 72 13.33 -32.24 32.39
N PRO A 73 12.78 -33.15 31.56
CA PRO A 73 13.21 -34.57 31.47
C PRO A 73 13.21 -35.10 30.00
N GLY A 74 13.95 -36.14 29.59
CA GLY A 74 13.85 -37.58 29.92
C GLY A 74 13.21 -38.35 28.74
N GLY A 75 13.98 -39.20 28.02
CA GLY A 75 13.63 -39.81 26.71
C GLY A 75 12.87 -41.17 26.72
N PRO A 76 13.03 -42.06 25.69
CA PRO A 76 12.02 -42.49 24.67
C PRO A 76 11.81 -44.05 24.64
N PRO A 77 11.40 -44.80 23.55
CA PRO A 77 10.76 -44.53 22.22
C PRO A 77 9.63 -45.53 21.74
N ALA A 78 9.10 -45.29 20.51
CA ALA A 78 8.75 -46.20 19.39
C ALA A 78 7.34 -46.87 19.16
N THR A 79 6.76 -46.51 18.00
CA THR A 79 6.05 -47.30 16.93
C THR A 79 4.66 -47.92 17.14
N VAL A 80 3.71 -47.61 16.23
CA VAL A 80 2.96 -48.52 15.29
C VAL A 80 1.75 -47.79 14.67
N GLN A 81 1.65 -47.79 13.33
CA GLN A 81 0.45 -47.47 12.53
C GLN A 81 -0.54 -48.65 12.52
N PRO A 82 -1.86 -48.41 12.40
CA PRO A 82 -2.55 -48.93 11.21
C PRO A 82 -3.77 -48.11 10.67
N MET A 83 -3.83 -48.05 9.34
CA MET A 83 -4.95 -48.24 8.39
C MET A 83 -6.34 -47.56 8.56
N ALA A 84 -6.78 -46.89 7.49
CA ALA A 84 -8.10 -46.27 7.26
C ALA A 84 -9.18 -47.27 6.76
N PRO A 85 -10.48 -46.97 6.96
CA PRO A 85 -11.46 -47.01 5.84
C PRO A 85 -12.65 -45.99 6.01
N PRO A 86 -13.74 -46.03 5.19
CA PRO A 86 -14.03 -45.17 4.03
C PRO A 86 -15.11 -44.08 4.25
N THR A 87 -15.28 -43.24 3.24
CA THR A 87 -16.13 -42.05 3.11
C THR A 87 -17.64 -42.33 3.03
N PRO A 88 -18.50 -41.47 3.62
CA PRO A 88 -19.89 -41.30 3.18
C PRO A 88 -20.11 -40.01 2.38
N ALA A 89 -20.86 -40.13 1.29
CA ALA A 89 -21.35 -39.03 0.46
C ALA A 89 -22.55 -38.34 1.13
N VAL A 90 -22.58 -37.00 1.13
CA VAL A 90 -23.74 -36.20 1.55
C VAL A 90 -24.07 -35.13 0.51
N SER A 91 -25.37 -35.03 0.25
CA SER A 91 -26.11 -34.21 -0.71
C SER A 91 -25.69 -32.75 -0.86
N ALA A 92 -25.76 -32.29 -2.10
CA ALA A 92 -25.62 -30.90 -2.51
C ALA A 92 -26.77 -30.01 -2.01
N SER A 93 -26.40 -28.86 -1.45
CA SER A 93 -27.23 -27.65 -1.26
C SER A 93 -26.45 -26.48 -1.85
N PRO A 94 -27.09 -25.44 -2.43
CA PRO A 94 -26.48 -24.61 -3.47
C PRO A 94 -25.31 -23.76 -2.96
N THR A 95 -24.13 -24.05 -3.49
CA THR A 95 -22.86 -23.37 -3.23
C THR A 95 -22.90 -21.94 -3.80
N PRO A 96 -22.61 -20.87 -3.04
CA PRO A 96 -22.33 -19.56 -3.63
C PRO A 96 -21.13 -19.69 -4.58
N ALA A 97 -21.26 -19.14 -5.78
CA ALA A 97 -20.36 -19.36 -6.92
C ALA A 97 -18.87 -19.22 -6.53
N ARG A 98 -18.17 -20.37 -6.52
CA ARG A 98 -16.72 -20.46 -6.33
C ARG A 98 -16.06 -20.06 -7.65
N ILE A 99 -15.46 -18.87 -7.69
CA ILE A 99 -14.62 -18.44 -8.82
C ILE A 99 -13.35 -19.30 -8.81
N ALA A 100 -13.18 -20.13 -9.84
CA ALA A 100 -12.01 -20.98 -10.02
C ALA A 100 -10.94 -20.26 -10.86
N GLY A 101 -9.79 -20.00 -10.24
CA GLY A 101 -8.55 -19.48 -10.81
C GLY A 101 -7.50 -19.42 -9.70
N PRO A 102 -6.17 -19.35 -9.98
CA PRO A 102 -5.20 -19.07 -8.92
C PRO A 102 -5.66 -17.79 -8.22
N TYR A 103 -5.79 -17.84 -6.89
CA TYR A 103 -6.31 -16.73 -6.09
C TYR A 103 -5.71 -15.40 -6.55
N ALA A 104 -6.53 -14.34 -6.52
CA ALA A 104 -6.15 -12.98 -6.89
C ALA A 104 -4.76 -12.61 -6.33
N GLY A 105 -3.72 -12.74 -7.14
CA GLY A 105 -2.38 -12.27 -6.81
C GLY A 105 -1.36 -13.27 -6.22
N GLN A 106 -0.10 -12.85 -6.20
CA GLN A 106 1.03 -13.59 -5.63
C GLN A 106 1.25 -13.20 -4.16
N THR A 107 1.91 -14.05 -3.38
CA THR A 107 2.39 -13.70 -2.04
C THR A 107 3.88 -13.94 -1.92
N ARG A 108 4.59 -12.95 -1.40
CA ARG A 108 6.01 -13.04 -1.06
C ARG A 108 6.21 -12.77 0.42
N VAL A 109 6.91 -13.66 1.10
CA VAL A 109 7.37 -13.46 2.48
C VAL A 109 8.84 -13.03 2.41
N VAL A 110 9.20 -11.99 3.14
CA VAL A 110 10.52 -11.38 3.11
C VAL A 110 11.04 -11.12 4.52
N GLU A 111 12.36 -11.07 4.64
CA GLU A 111 13.00 -10.59 5.86
C GLU A 111 12.91 -9.05 5.96
N PRO A 112 12.98 -8.46 7.17
CA PRO A 112 13.05 -7.02 7.32
C PRO A 112 14.21 -6.41 6.54
N GLY A 113 13.92 -5.43 5.69
CA GLY A 113 14.90 -4.75 4.84
C GLY A 113 15.25 -5.47 3.53
N GLU A 114 14.74 -6.68 3.27
CA GLU A 114 14.93 -7.36 1.99
C GLU A 114 14.23 -6.58 0.86
N ARG A 115 15.00 -6.21 -0.15
CA ARG A 115 14.53 -5.45 -1.31
C ARG A 115 13.93 -6.38 -2.36
N VAL A 116 12.66 -6.14 -2.68
CA VAL A 116 11.93 -6.80 -3.76
C VAL A 116 11.96 -5.91 -4.99
N ASP A 117 12.56 -6.40 -6.08
CA ASP A 117 12.40 -5.78 -7.40
C ASP A 117 10.97 -6.04 -7.90
N VAL A 118 10.25 -4.96 -8.19
CA VAL A 118 8.87 -5.00 -8.71
C VAL A 118 8.80 -4.67 -10.20
N GLY A 119 9.95 -4.37 -10.83
CA GLY A 119 10.09 -4.02 -12.24
C GLY A 119 10.54 -2.57 -12.45
N LYS A 120 11.14 -2.30 -13.62
CA LYS A 120 11.63 -0.97 -14.02
C LYS A 120 12.64 -0.35 -13.04
N GLY A 121 13.38 -1.18 -12.31
CA GLY A 121 14.32 -0.74 -11.27
C GLY A 121 13.65 -0.28 -9.98
N THR A 122 12.32 -0.39 -9.89
CA THR A 122 11.55 -0.07 -8.69
C THR A 122 11.75 -1.15 -7.63
N GLN A 123 11.97 -0.73 -6.39
CA GLN A 123 12.19 -1.63 -5.27
C GLN A 123 11.23 -1.33 -4.12
N ILE A 124 10.65 -2.38 -3.53
CA ILE A 124 9.85 -2.29 -2.31
C ILE A 124 10.48 -3.16 -1.22
N TRP A 125 10.49 -2.68 0.02
CA TRP A 125 10.88 -3.50 1.17
C TRP A 125 10.07 -3.13 2.40
N LEU A 126 10.02 -4.05 3.35
CA LEU A 126 9.30 -3.88 4.60
C LEU A 126 10.26 -3.79 5.77
N THR A 127 9.93 -2.99 6.76
CA THR A 127 10.52 -2.99 8.10
C THR A 127 9.40 -3.19 9.11
N ALA A 128 9.71 -3.42 10.39
CA ALA A 128 8.69 -3.50 11.43
C ALA A 128 7.79 -2.24 11.51
N GLU A 129 8.29 -1.10 11.01
CA GLU A 129 7.64 0.20 11.08
C GLU A 129 6.79 0.52 9.85
N GLY A 130 6.95 -0.19 8.73
CA GLY A 130 6.13 0.04 7.54
C GLY A 130 6.77 -0.37 6.22
N LYS A 131 6.25 0.22 5.14
CA LYS A 131 6.64 -0.04 3.75
C LYS A 131 7.56 1.06 3.25
N HIS A 132 8.64 0.68 2.59
CA HIS A 132 9.47 1.58 1.81
C HIS A 132 9.37 1.29 0.33
N ALA A 133 9.52 2.33 -0.50
CA ALA A 133 9.64 2.20 -1.95
C ALA A 133 10.76 3.09 -2.49
N TYR A 134 11.45 2.61 -3.51
CA TYR A 134 12.42 3.38 -4.29
C TYR A 134 12.05 3.27 -5.77
N GLU A 135 11.71 4.40 -6.38
CA GLU A 135 11.23 4.51 -7.77
C GLU A 135 12.16 5.41 -8.59
N PRO A 136 13.27 4.87 -9.14
CA PRO A 136 14.34 5.69 -9.73
C PRO A 136 13.92 6.51 -10.95
N VAL A 137 12.80 6.15 -11.59
CA VAL A 137 12.25 6.91 -12.73
C VAL A 137 11.50 8.17 -12.26
N MET A 138 11.05 8.19 -11.01
CA MET A 138 10.29 9.30 -10.42
C MET A 138 11.15 10.19 -9.52
N SER A 139 11.90 9.56 -8.62
CA SER A 139 12.73 10.26 -7.65
C SER A 139 13.90 9.39 -7.22
N ASP A 140 15.01 10.03 -6.88
CA ASP A 140 16.12 9.40 -6.18
C ASP A 140 15.84 9.23 -4.67
N LEU A 141 14.72 9.77 -4.18
CA LEU A 141 14.29 9.64 -2.80
C LEU A 141 13.60 8.32 -2.53
N VAL A 142 13.78 7.83 -1.30
CA VAL A 142 13.06 6.68 -0.78
C VAL A 142 11.76 7.17 -0.13
N GLU A 143 10.65 6.64 -0.61
CA GLU A 143 9.35 6.85 0.01
C GLU A 143 9.15 5.90 1.20
N PHE A 144 8.41 6.35 2.20
CA PHE A 144 8.09 5.56 3.38
C PHE A 144 6.63 5.75 3.79
N GLN A 145 5.89 4.65 3.84
CA GLN A 145 4.55 4.59 4.40
C GLN A 145 4.65 4.02 5.82
N ASN A 146 4.45 4.89 6.80
CA ASN A 146 4.52 4.54 8.22
C ASN A 146 3.28 3.74 8.62
N LEU A 147 3.46 2.49 9.05
CA LEU A 147 2.38 1.66 9.60
C LEU A 147 1.91 2.18 10.97
N LEU A 148 2.81 2.84 11.71
CA LEU A 148 2.57 3.34 13.06
C LEU A 148 2.07 4.79 13.05
N ASP A 149 1.57 5.25 11.90
CA ASP A 149 0.91 6.54 11.82
C ASP A 149 -0.33 6.57 12.74
N GLU A 150 -0.60 7.72 13.35
CA GLU A 150 -1.72 7.88 14.28
C GLU A 150 -3.08 7.78 13.57
N ASP A 151 -3.09 8.06 12.27
CA ASP A 151 -4.27 7.91 11.41
C ASP A 151 -4.58 6.44 11.06
N ILE A 152 -3.68 5.50 11.39
CA ILE A 152 -3.86 4.07 11.13
C ILE A 152 -4.37 3.35 12.38
N ASP A 153 -5.68 3.08 12.43
CA ASP A 153 -6.27 2.18 13.42
C ASP A 153 -5.99 0.71 13.08
N ARG A 154 -4.90 0.17 13.63
CA ARG A 154 -4.51 -1.24 13.46
C ARG A 154 -5.33 -2.23 14.28
N SER A 155 -6.25 -1.76 15.13
CA SER A 155 -7.13 -2.65 15.91
C SER A 155 -8.23 -3.28 15.04
N ARG A 156 -8.44 -2.74 13.84
CA ARG A 156 -9.45 -3.19 12.88
C ARG A 156 -8.80 -3.48 11.52
N PRO A 157 -9.31 -4.47 10.77
CA PRO A 157 -8.85 -4.70 9.42
C PRO A 157 -9.02 -3.47 8.53
N GLY A 158 -7.95 -3.09 7.83
CA GLY A 158 -7.93 -1.90 6.99
C GLY A 158 -6.83 -1.93 5.95
N ALA A 159 -6.89 -0.98 5.02
CA ALA A 159 -5.87 -0.75 4.01
C ALA A 159 -5.60 0.75 3.86
N ALA A 160 -4.34 1.08 3.60
CA ALA A 160 -3.89 2.41 3.23
C ALA A 160 -3.27 2.35 1.84
N MET A 161 -3.42 3.42 1.08
CA MET A 161 -2.95 3.51 -0.30
C MET A 161 -1.83 4.54 -0.41
N GLN A 162 -0.85 4.23 -1.26
CA GLN A 162 0.18 5.12 -1.71
C GLN A 162 0.43 4.84 -3.19
N GLU A 163 -0.13 5.71 -4.02
CA GLU A 163 0.08 5.67 -5.46
C GLU A 163 1.17 6.66 -5.84
N ALA A 164 2.17 6.15 -6.55
CA ALA A 164 3.02 6.97 -7.37
C ALA A 164 2.53 6.79 -8.81
N ALA A 165 1.86 7.80 -9.36
CA ALA A 165 1.59 7.85 -10.78
C ALA A 165 2.92 8.07 -11.52
N SER A 166 3.59 6.97 -11.82
CA SER A 166 4.89 6.99 -12.50
C SER A 166 4.76 7.52 -13.94
N GLY A 167 5.67 8.40 -14.36
CA GLY A 167 5.97 8.73 -15.76
C GLY A 167 4.80 8.85 -16.75
N ASN A 168 5.06 8.46 -18.00
CA ASN A 168 4.04 8.41 -19.06
C ASN A 168 3.47 6.99 -19.26
N ASP A 169 4.19 5.92 -18.89
CA ASP A 169 3.94 4.59 -19.47
C ASP A 169 3.59 3.49 -18.45
N TYR A 170 3.78 3.74 -17.14
CA TYR A 170 3.47 2.76 -16.09
C TYR A 170 3.11 3.43 -14.77
N ALA A 171 2.33 2.79 -13.91
CA ALA A 171 2.01 3.27 -12.58
C ALA A 171 2.35 2.21 -11.52
N LEU A 172 2.89 2.64 -10.38
CA LEU A 172 3.02 1.79 -9.20
C LEU A 172 1.84 2.07 -8.26
N LEU A 173 0.93 1.11 -8.17
CA LEU A 173 -0.15 1.12 -7.20
C LEU A 173 0.32 0.31 -6.01
N SER A 174 0.45 0.93 -4.84
CA SER A 174 0.95 0.22 -3.66
C SER A 174 0.29 0.69 -2.38
N GLY A 175 0.49 -0.05 -1.30
CA GLY A 175 -0.04 0.36 -0.01
C GLY A 175 0.20 -0.65 1.09
N LEU A 176 -0.47 -0.43 2.20
CA LEU A 176 -0.48 -1.31 3.37
C LEU A 176 -1.84 -1.99 3.51
N TYR A 177 -1.83 -3.19 4.09
CA TYR A 177 -2.98 -3.77 4.77
C TYR A 177 -2.60 -4.05 6.22
N PHE A 178 -3.55 -3.97 7.14
CA PHE A 178 -3.31 -4.11 8.58
C PHE A 178 -4.56 -4.60 9.32
N GLY A 179 -4.37 -4.97 10.59
CA GLY A 179 -5.43 -5.44 11.48
C GLY A 179 -5.98 -6.83 11.16
N THR A 180 -5.27 -7.62 10.36
CA THR A 180 -5.71 -8.96 9.94
C THR A 180 -5.39 -10.02 11.01
N ARG A 181 -6.19 -11.09 11.07
CA ARG A 181 -5.98 -12.18 12.05
C ARG A 181 -5.31 -13.42 11.44
N THR A 182 -5.49 -13.59 10.13
CA THR A 182 -4.92 -14.64 9.31
C THR A 182 -3.94 -14.03 8.29
N PRO A 183 -2.94 -14.79 7.82
CA PRO A 183 -2.01 -14.29 6.82
C PRO A 183 -2.71 -14.00 5.49
N ALA A 184 -2.45 -12.82 4.93
CA ALA A 184 -2.86 -12.49 3.57
C ALA A 184 -2.13 -13.36 2.54
N ALA A 185 -2.86 -13.78 1.50
CA ALA A 185 -2.36 -14.62 0.43
C ALA A 185 -2.64 -14.05 -0.98
N GLY A 186 -3.45 -12.98 -1.07
CA GLY A 186 -3.80 -12.37 -2.34
C GLY A 186 -4.37 -10.97 -2.18
N VAL A 187 -4.34 -10.19 -3.27
CA VAL A 187 -4.89 -8.84 -3.35
C VAL A 187 -5.47 -8.58 -4.73
N ARG A 188 -6.65 -7.96 -4.77
CA ARG A 188 -7.32 -7.47 -5.97
C ARG A 188 -7.60 -5.97 -5.82
N LEU A 189 -7.29 -5.24 -6.87
CA LEU A 189 -7.62 -3.83 -7.03
C LEU A 189 -8.77 -3.72 -8.02
N GLU A 190 -9.71 -2.84 -7.72
CA GLU A 190 -10.68 -2.31 -8.67
C GLU A 190 -10.24 -0.88 -8.97
N LEU A 191 -10.03 -0.58 -10.25
CA LEU A 191 -9.66 0.75 -10.73
C LEU A 191 -10.91 1.56 -11.04
N ARG A 192 -10.79 2.89 -10.99
CA ARG A 192 -11.90 3.82 -11.30
C ARG A 192 -12.41 3.72 -12.74
N ASP A 193 -11.61 3.16 -13.65
CA ASP A 193 -12.02 2.88 -15.03
C ASP A 193 -12.77 1.54 -15.18
N GLY A 194 -13.07 0.87 -14.07
CA GLY A 194 -13.78 -0.41 -14.01
C GLY A 194 -12.90 -1.64 -14.25
N ARG A 195 -11.61 -1.48 -14.55
CA ARG A 195 -10.69 -2.62 -14.68
C ARG A 195 -10.35 -3.19 -13.31
N THR A 196 -10.04 -4.49 -13.29
CA THR A 196 -9.56 -5.17 -12.08
C THR A 196 -8.15 -5.69 -12.28
N LEU A 197 -7.29 -5.47 -11.30
CA LEU A 197 -5.90 -5.93 -11.31
C LEU A 197 -5.63 -6.84 -10.11
N ASP A 198 -5.02 -8.01 -10.37
CA ASP A 198 -4.52 -8.89 -9.32
C ASP A 198 -3.07 -8.53 -9.02
N GLY A 199 -2.75 -8.29 -7.75
CA GLY A 199 -1.45 -7.77 -7.33
C GLY A 199 -0.58 -8.76 -6.56
N THR A 200 0.41 -8.24 -5.84
CA THR A 200 1.26 -9.03 -4.96
C THR A 200 1.14 -8.55 -3.53
N VAL A 201 0.94 -9.49 -2.62
CA VAL A 201 1.03 -9.28 -1.18
C VAL A 201 2.47 -9.52 -0.74
N LEU A 202 3.04 -8.56 -0.02
CA LEU A 202 4.35 -8.67 0.61
C LEU A 202 4.20 -8.72 2.13
N ARG A 203 4.80 -9.73 2.77
CA ARG A 203 4.72 -9.96 4.22
C ARG A 203 6.09 -10.07 4.84
N LEU A 204 6.23 -9.55 6.06
CA LEU A 204 7.39 -9.88 6.88
C LEU A 204 7.28 -11.30 7.41
N ALA A 205 8.40 -12.03 7.42
CA ALA A 205 8.51 -13.31 8.11
C ALA A 205 8.02 -13.20 9.56
N GLY A 206 7.22 -14.17 10.01
CA GLY A 206 6.64 -14.19 11.36
C GLY A 206 5.48 -13.20 11.59
N THR A 207 5.15 -12.33 10.62
CA THR A 207 4.07 -11.35 10.75
C THR A 207 2.85 -11.78 9.94
N LYS A 208 1.66 -11.69 10.56
CA LYS A 208 0.37 -12.00 9.92
C LYS A 208 -0.65 -10.86 9.97
N GLU A 209 -0.40 -9.84 10.78
CA GLU A 209 -1.37 -8.81 11.11
C GLU A 209 -1.36 -7.64 10.14
N TRP A 210 -0.30 -7.51 9.36
CA TRP A 210 -0.13 -6.47 8.37
C TRP A 210 0.86 -6.93 7.28
N GLY A 211 0.93 -6.14 6.22
CA GLY A 211 1.93 -6.26 5.15
C GLY A 211 1.70 -5.15 4.12
N ALA A 212 2.41 -5.23 3.00
CA ALA A 212 2.17 -4.37 1.86
C ALA A 212 1.46 -5.10 0.73
N TRP A 213 0.88 -4.33 -0.17
CA TRP A 213 0.43 -4.79 -1.47
C TRP A 213 1.02 -3.89 -2.55
N TYR A 214 1.21 -4.43 -3.75
CA TYR A 214 1.62 -3.65 -4.91
C TYR A 214 1.15 -4.25 -6.23
N VAL A 215 1.02 -3.39 -7.24
CA VAL A 215 0.81 -3.69 -8.66
C VAL A 215 1.66 -2.71 -9.46
N LEU A 216 2.46 -3.22 -10.39
CA LEU A 216 3.06 -2.40 -11.44
C LEU A 216 2.23 -2.59 -12.71
N THR A 217 1.54 -1.55 -13.16
CA THR A 217 0.63 -1.61 -14.31
C THR A 217 1.05 -0.66 -15.41
N HIS A 218 0.68 -0.98 -16.65
CA HIS A 218 0.88 -0.09 -17.78
C HIS A 218 -0.16 1.03 -17.80
N ARG A 219 0.27 2.19 -18.26
CA ARG A 219 -0.64 3.32 -18.53
C ARG A 219 -0.85 3.45 -20.04
N GLU A 220 -2.07 3.83 -20.42
CA GLU A 220 -2.36 4.10 -21.83
C GLU A 220 -1.57 5.33 -22.29
N GLU A 221 -0.87 5.16 -23.41
CA GLU A 221 -0.10 6.22 -24.04
C GLU A 221 -1.05 7.38 -24.41
N GLY A 222 -0.65 8.61 -24.12
CA GLY A 222 -1.48 9.79 -24.40
C GLY A 222 -2.51 10.15 -23.32
N THR A 223 -2.52 9.46 -22.16
CA THR A 223 -3.39 9.85 -21.03
C THR A 223 -3.12 11.33 -20.63
N PRO A 224 -4.15 12.21 -20.60
CA PRO A 224 -3.99 13.61 -20.21
C PRO A 224 -3.32 13.78 -18.84
N HIS A 225 -2.50 14.82 -18.68
CA HIS A 225 -1.78 15.05 -17.42
C HIS A 225 -2.71 15.20 -16.20
N ALA A 226 -3.86 15.85 -16.35
CA ALA A 226 -4.84 15.98 -15.27
C ALA A 226 -5.39 14.62 -14.81
N GLU A 227 -5.61 13.68 -15.74
CA GLU A 227 -5.99 12.30 -15.41
C GLU A 227 -4.82 11.50 -14.83
N ARG A 228 -3.58 11.87 -15.15
CA ARG A 228 -2.38 11.29 -14.52
C ARG A 228 -2.24 11.63 -13.04
N LEU A 229 -2.76 12.78 -12.61
CA LEU A 229 -2.74 13.21 -11.21
C LEU A 229 -3.86 12.59 -10.37
N ARG A 230 -4.89 12.02 -11.00
CA ARG A 230 -5.98 11.34 -10.27
C ARG A 230 -5.52 9.98 -9.79
N SER A 231 -6.07 9.58 -8.64
CA SER A 231 -5.89 8.23 -8.15
C SER A 231 -6.54 7.22 -9.11
N LEU A 232 -5.84 6.12 -9.37
CA LEU A 232 -6.34 5.05 -10.25
C LEU A 232 -7.17 4.03 -9.48
N THR A 233 -6.80 3.74 -8.25
CA THR A 233 -7.44 2.70 -7.44
C THR A 233 -8.71 3.23 -6.79
N GLU A 234 -9.82 2.57 -7.08
CA GLU A 234 -11.09 2.80 -6.39
C GLU A 234 -11.15 1.96 -5.12
N LYS A 235 -10.73 0.70 -5.19
CA LYS A 235 -10.90 -0.25 -4.09
C LYS A 235 -9.81 -1.30 -4.06
N VAL A 236 -9.43 -1.69 -2.85
CA VAL A 236 -8.49 -2.77 -2.57
C VAL A 236 -9.20 -3.84 -1.74
N THR A 237 -9.08 -5.09 -2.18
CA THR A 237 -9.55 -6.26 -1.44
C THR A 237 -8.39 -7.23 -1.21
N VAL A 238 -8.14 -7.57 0.06
CA VAL A 238 -7.09 -8.50 0.48
C VAL A 238 -7.73 -9.80 0.95
N TYR A 239 -7.16 -10.93 0.54
CA TYR A 239 -7.70 -12.26 0.80
C TYR A 239 -6.71 -13.13 1.58
N ASP A 240 -7.21 -14.12 2.32
CA ASP A 240 -6.39 -15.25 2.78
C ASP A 240 -6.26 -16.34 1.70
N LYS A 241 -5.57 -17.43 2.05
CA LYS A 241 -5.29 -18.54 1.12
C LYS A 241 -6.53 -19.36 0.76
N GLU A 242 -7.62 -19.22 1.54
CA GLU A 242 -8.93 -19.81 1.28
C GLU A 242 -9.81 -18.91 0.40
N GLY A 243 -9.37 -17.69 0.11
CA GLY A 243 -10.14 -16.69 -0.63
C GLY A 243 -11.12 -15.91 0.25
N THR A 244 -11.00 -16.01 1.58
CA THR A 244 -11.79 -15.19 2.51
C THR A 244 -11.31 -13.75 2.45
N VAL A 245 -12.23 -12.81 2.40
CA VAL A 245 -11.91 -11.38 2.47
C VAL A 245 -11.40 -11.03 3.86
N LEU A 246 -10.17 -10.53 3.94
CA LEU A 246 -9.55 -10.01 5.17
C LEU A 246 -9.76 -8.52 5.30
N VAL A 247 -9.64 -7.80 4.19
CA VAL A 247 -9.80 -6.35 4.09
C VAL A 247 -10.54 -6.04 2.79
N SER A 248 -11.47 -5.10 2.84
CA SER A 248 -12.07 -4.48 1.65
C SER A 248 -12.18 -2.99 1.93
N ARG A 249 -11.45 -2.17 1.18
CA ARG A 249 -11.41 -0.71 1.37
C ARG A 249 -11.64 0.00 0.05
N THR A 250 -12.65 0.86 0.02
CA THR A 250 -12.86 1.84 -1.06
C THR A 250 -12.17 3.15 -0.68
N PHE A 251 -11.63 3.83 -1.69
CA PHE A 251 -10.97 5.12 -1.60
C PHE A 251 -11.80 6.15 -2.37
N ASP A 252 -12.02 7.30 -1.72
CA ASP A 252 -12.68 8.45 -2.34
C ASP A 252 -11.65 9.28 -3.12
N ASP A 253 -12.15 10.11 -4.05
CA ASP A 253 -11.33 10.97 -4.94
C ASP A 253 -10.93 12.28 -4.24
#